data_AF-A0AAD7HMI1-F1
#
_entry.id   AF-A0AAD7HMI1-F1
#
_cell.length_a   1.000
_cell.length_b   1.000
_cell.length_c   1.000
_cell.angle_alpha   90.00
_cell.angle_beta   90.00
_cell.angle_gamma   90.00
#
_symmetry.space_group_name_H-M   'P 1'
#
loop_
_entity.id
_entity.type
_entity.pdbx_description
1 polymer ?
#
loop_
_entity_poly.entity_id
_entity_poly.type
_entity_poly.pdbx_seq_one_letter_code
_entity_poly.pdbx_strand_id
1 'polypeptide(L)'
;MEQRRVEITLNPIIPANLATTLEKKNKWIMEFTRKIGQDMKHNRNWRCEFCNKHARETVWMKASWMHLDPPRMVCYVHHVCDSGTGLCADKIRSVDAEMRAHSNLPPAPLLHVAPPEGYVYPMSATCAVCNDEANKSRKNLKQCARCGLTRYCSVECQHSDWKRHKQCCKAVKKVEWHWKK
;
A
#
# COMPACT_ATOMS: atom_id res chain seq x y z
N MET A 1 6.42 18.97 -4.57
CA MET A 1 6.21 18.26 -5.85
C MET A 1 4.77 17.79 -5.93
N GLU A 2 4.08 17.98 -7.06
CA GLU A 2 2.78 17.36 -7.28
C GLU A 2 2.97 15.86 -7.53
N GLN A 3 2.55 15.02 -6.57
CA GLN A 3 2.71 13.57 -6.61
C GLN A 3 1.34 12.88 -6.72
N ARG A 4 1.26 11.82 -7.53
CA ARG A 4 0.09 10.94 -7.57
C ARG A 4 0.30 9.82 -6.56
N ARG A 5 -0.23 9.99 -5.35
CA ARG A 5 -0.05 9.04 -4.24
C ARG A 5 -1.32 8.89 -3.41
N VAL A 6 -1.29 7.93 -2.49
CA VAL A 6 -2.29 7.78 -1.44
C VAL A 6 -1.64 7.95 -0.10
N GLU A 7 -2.27 8.72 0.76
CA GLU A 7 -1.89 8.81 2.17
C GLU A 7 -2.92 8.09 3.02
N ILE A 8 -2.45 7.16 3.84
CA ILE A 8 -3.31 6.33 4.69
C ILE A 8 -2.88 6.54 6.13
N THR A 9 -3.78 7.07 6.94
CA THR A 9 -3.60 7.08 8.39
C THR A 9 -4.19 5.80 8.96
N LEU A 10 -3.36 5.07 9.70
CA LEU A 10 -3.68 3.82 10.35
C LEU A 10 -3.50 3.98 11.87
N ASN A 11 -4.42 3.41 12.64
CA ASN A 11 -4.27 3.12 14.06
C ASN A 11 -4.20 1.60 14.22
N PRO A 12 -3.02 0.98 14.12
CA PRO A 12 -2.87 -0.47 14.18
C PRO A 12 -3.32 -1.03 15.53
N ILE A 13 -4.05 -2.14 15.49
CA ILE A 13 -4.51 -2.83 16.70
C ILE A 13 -3.49 -3.94 17.02
N ILE A 14 -2.55 -3.63 17.91
CA ILE A 14 -1.48 -4.53 18.31
C ILE A 14 -2.03 -5.54 19.33
N PRO A 15 -1.84 -6.86 19.16
CA PRO A 15 -2.19 -7.85 20.17
C PRO A 15 -1.54 -7.55 21.53
N ALA A 16 -2.29 -7.71 22.64
CA ALA A 16 -1.84 -7.32 23.98
C ALA A 16 -0.49 -7.95 24.37
N ASN A 17 -0.28 -9.22 24.02
CA ASN A 17 0.97 -9.95 24.27
C ASN A 17 2.18 -9.41 23.48
N LEU A 18 1.94 -8.65 22.41
CA LEU A 18 2.95 -8.01 21.58
C LEU A 18 3.09 -6.50 21.86
N ALA A 19 2.15 -5.91 22.60
CA ALA A 19 2.16 -4.50 22.99
C ALA A 19 3.04 -4.20 24.22
N THR A 20 3.82 -5.19 24.71
CA THR A 20 4.55 -5.07 25.98
C THR A 20 5.83 -4.24 25.90
N THR A 21 6.52 -4.20 24.76
CA THR A 21 7.75 -3.42 24.57
C THR A 21 7.73 -2.73 23.22
N LEU A 22 8.44 -1.60 23.10
CA LEU A 22 8.56 -0.88 21.82
C LEU A 22 9.17 -1.75 20.72
N GLU A 23 10.14 -2.60 21.07
CA GLU A 23 10.76 -3.56 20.15
C GLU A 23 9.73 -4.56 19.59
N LYS A 24 8.89 -5.17 20.44
CA LYS A 24 7.84 -6.09 19.99
C LYS A 24 6.78 -5.39 19.13
N LYS A 25 6.40 -4.16 19.49
CA LYS A 25 5.50 -3.32 18.67
C LYS A 25 6.12 -3.05 17.29
N ASN A 26 7.40 -2.69 17.23
CA ASN A 26 8.12 -2.43 15.98
C ASN A 26 8.29 -3.70 15.13
N LYS A 27 8.56 -4.86 15.74
CA LYS A 27 8.61 -6.13 15.02
C LYS A 27 7.25 -6.49 14.42
N TRP A 28 6.19 -6.36 15.20
CA TRP A 28 4.83 -6.64 14.74
C TRP A 28 4.39 -5.68 13.64
N ILE A 29 4.70 -4.38 13.72
CA ILE A 29 4.27 -3.41 12.71
C ILE A 29 4.94 -3.69 11.35
N MET A 30 6.19 -4.15 11.32
CA MET A 30 6.86 -4.56 10.07
C MET A 30 6.11 -5.70 9.38
N GLU A 31 5.71 -6.73 10.14
CA GLU A 31 4.91 -7.84 9.59
C GLU A 31 3.51 -7.42 9.18
N PHE A 32 2.87 -6.55 9.97
CA PHE A 32 1.55 -6.00 9.66
C PHE A 32 1.57 -5.23 8.35
N THR A 33 2.54 -4.31 8.14
CA THR A 33 2.68 -3.56 6.88
C THR A 33 2.81 -4.50 5.68
N ARG A 34 3.60 -5.57 5.79
CA ARG A 34 3.74 -6.55 4.70
C ARG A 34 2.41 -7.23 4.37
N LYS A 35 1.66 -7.65 5.39
CA LYS A 35 0.36 -8.34 5.23
C LYS A 35 -0.71 -7.45 4.59
N ILE A 36 -0.73 -6.17 4.94
CA ILE A 36 -1.70 -5.22 4.37
C ILE A 36 -1.30 -4.70 2.99
N GLY A 37 -0.10 -5.06 2.48
CA GLY A 37 0.35 -4.66 1.14
C GLY A 37 -0.65 -4.99 0.04
N GLN A 38 -1.29 -6.16 0.11
CA GLN A 38 -2.30 -6.62 -0.85
C GLN A 38 -3.59 -5.79 -0.82
N ASP A 39 -3.87 -5.07 0.28
CA ASP A 39 -5.04 -4.20 0.37
C ASP A 39 -4.97 -2.99 -0.58
N MET A 40 -3.80 -2.71 -1.18
CA MET A 40 -3.59 -1.61 -2.14
C MET A 40 -3.99 -2.02 -3.55
N LYS A 41 -5.27 -2.30 -3.69
CA LYS A 41 -5.93 -2.61 -4.95
C LYS A 41 -7.05 -1.61 -5.13
N HIS A 42 -7.09 -0.93 -6.28
CA HIS A 42 -7.86 0.31 -6.43
C HIS A 42 -8.83 0.29 -7.62
N ASN A 43 -9.86 1.14 -7.57
CA ASN A 43 -10.93 1.17 -8.58
C ASN A 43 -10.84 2.34 -9.56
N ARG A 44 -9.80 3.18 -9.42
CA ARG A 44 -9.55 4.28 -10.37
C ARG A 44 -8.53 3.83 -11.41
N ASN A 45 -8.43 4.61 -12.49
CA ASN A 45 -7.49 4.40 -13.58
C ASN A 45 -6.05 4.70 -13.15
N TRP A 46 -5.57 4.11 -12.05
CA TRP A 46 -4.22 4.40 -11.64
C TRP A 46 -3.27 3.85 -12.67
N ARG A 47 -2.28 4.69 -12.85
CA ARG A 47 -1.13 4.46 -13.66
C ARG A 47 0.06 4.76 -12.78
N CYS A 48 1.21 4.23 -13.21
CA CYS A 48 2.50 4.61 -12.71
C CYS A 48 2.52 6.12 -12.46
N GLU A 49 2.91 6.49 -11.25
CA GLU A 49 3.02 7.87 -10.79
C GLU A 49 3.80 8.75 -11.78
N PHE A 50 4.79 8.17 -12.47
CA PHE A 50 5.73 8.93 -13.30
C PHE A 50 5.49 8.80 -14.81
N CYS A 51 5.25 7.60 -15.33
CA CYS A 51 5.20 7.35 -16.78
C CYS A 51 3.78 7.11 -17.32
N ASN A 52 2.77 7.10 -16.45
CA ASN A 52 1.38 6.89 -16.80
C ASN A 52 1.06 5.53 -17.50
N LYS A 53 1.97 4.54 -17.50
CA LYS A 53 1.67 3.11 -17.81
C LYS A 53 0.88 2.46 -16.68
N HIS A 54 0.27 1.29 -16.91
CA HIS A 54 -0.38 0.56 -15.81
C HIS A 54 0.61 0.28 -14.68
N ALA A 55 0.26 0.66 -13.46
CA ALA A 55 1.04 0.30 -12.28
C ALA A 55 0.81 -1.17 -11.95
N ARG A 56 1.91 -1.87 -11.66
CA ARG A 56 1.94 -3.29 -11.29
C ARG A 56 2.57 -3.50 -9.92
N GLU A 57 3.30 -2.50 -9.43
CA GLU A 57 3.94 -2.53 -8.13
C GLU A 57 3.44 -1.40 -7.24
N THR A 58 3.48 -1.65 -5.94
CA THR A 58 3.08 -0.70 -4.90
C THR A 58 4.22 -0.54 -3.93
N VAL A 59 4.76 0.67 -3.86
CA VAL A 59 5.82 1.04 -2.93
C VAL A 59 5.19 1.72 -1.72
N TRP A 60 5.53 1.23 -0.53
CA TRP A 60 5.02 1.72 0.74
C TRP A 60 6.12 2.42 1.52
N MET A 61 6.02 3.74 1.60
CA MET A 61 6.83 4.52 2.54
C MET A 61 5.99 4.81 3.77
N LYS A 62 6.57 4.76 4.97
CA LYS A 62 5.80 4.85 6.21
C LYS A 62 6.53 5.61 7.30
N ALA A 63 5.76 6.36 8.07
CA ALA A 63 6.15 6.91 9.36
C ALA A 63 5.28 6.28 10.45
N SER A 64 5.89 5.85 11.54
CA SER A 64 5.21 5.12 12.62
C SER A 64 5.61 5.63 13.99
N TRP A 65 4.62 5.89 14.84
CA TRP A 65 4.78 6.34 16.22
C TRP A 65 4.17 5.31 17.16
N MET A 66 4.93 4.25 17.45
CA MET A 66 4.48 3.10 18.25
C MET A 66 4.44 3.36 19.76
N HIS A 67 4.98 4.49 20.21
CA HIS A 67 4.89 4.97 21.59
C HIS A 67 3.55 5.66 21.90
N LEU A 68 2.79 6.08 20.89
CA LEU A 68 1.46 6.67 21.08
C LEU A 68 0.44 5.61 21.50
N ASP A 69 -0.61 6.05 22.19
CA ASP A 69 -1.81 5.26 22.50
C ASP A 69 -3.09 5.98 22.01
N PRO A 70 -3.76 5.49 20.96
CA PRO A 70 -3.39 4.33 20.17
C PRO A 70 -2.14 4.57 19.30
N PRO A 71 -1.38 3.51 18.93
CA PRO A 71 -0.28 3.62 17.99
C PRO A 71 -0.74 4.22 16.67
N ARG A 72 0.11 5.05 16.05
CA ARG A 72 -0.20 5.72 14.78
C ARG A 72 0.81 5.34 13.70
N MET A 73 0.31 5.14 12.49
CA MET A 73 1.13 4.98 11.29
C MET A 73 0.54 5.80 10.15
N VAL A 74 1.38 6.52 9.42
CA VAL A 74 1.03 7.18 8.16
C VAL A 74 1.79 6.47 7.05
N CYS A 75 1.04 6.00 6.05
CA CYS A 75 1.59 5.34 4.88
C CYS A 75 1.43 6.23 3.65
N TYR A 76 2.52 6.46 2.95
CA TYR A 76 2.59 7.09 1.63
C TYR A 76 2.73 5.96 0.62
N VAL A 77 1.67 5.71 -0.13
CA VAL A 77 1.55 4.59 -1.06
C VAL A 77 1.70 5.11 -2.48
N HIS A 78 2.72 4.61 -3.15
CA HIS A 78 3.11 4.97 -4.50
C HIS A 78 2.88 3.79 -5.43
N HIS A 79 2.21 4.05 -6.56
CA HIS A 79 1.95 3.03 -7.57
C HIS A 79 2.88 3.26 -8.76
N VAL A 80 3.71 2.26 -9.08
CA VAL A 80 4.72 2.36 -10.15
C VAL A 80 4.61 1.18 -11.11
N CYS A 81 5.10 1.36 -12.34
CA CYS A 81 5.10 0.28 -13.33
C CYS A 81 6.15 -0.80 -13.02
N ASP A 82 7.29 -0.38 -12.46
CA ASP A 82 8.44 -1.19 -12.05
C ASP A 82 9.18 -0.36 -10.99
N SER A 83 9.48 -0.94 -9.82
CA SER A 83 10.22 -0.27 -8.74
C SER A 83 11.69 -0.70 -8.65
N GLY A 84 12.11 -1.71 -9.42
CA GLY A 84 13.47 -2.22 -9.45
C GLY A 84 14.36 -1.52 -10.48
N THR A 85 13.83 -1.31 -11.70
CA THR A 85 14.62 -0.90 -12.87
C THR A 85 14.04 0.29 -13.66
N GLY A 86 14.93 0.98 -14.37
CA GLY A 86 14.59 2.09 -15.26
C GLY A 86 14.18 3.40 -14.55
N LEU A 87 13.77 4.37 -15.36
CA LEU A 87 13.52 5.75 -14.91
C LEU A 87 12.44 5.90 -13.83
N CYS A 88 11.45 4.99 -13.79
CA CYS A 88 10.42 5.03 -12.74
C CYS A 88 10.96 4.52 -11.40
N ALA A 89 11.83 3.50 -11.43
CA ALA A 89 12.55 3.03 -10.24
C ALA A 89 13.49 4.11 -9.70
N ASP A 90 14.21 4.82 -10.58
CA ASP A 90 15.07 5.94 -10.17
C ASP A 90 14.26 7.04 -9.48
N LYS A 91 13.13 7.44 -10.07
CA LYS A 91 12.25 8.45 -9.49
C LYS A 91 11.69 8.04 -8.13
N ILE A 92 11.23 6.80 -7.96
CA ILE A 92 10.72 6.37 -6.65
C ILE A 92 11.83 6.25 -5.60
N ARG A 93 13.05 5.89 -5.99
CA ARG A 93 14.23 5.94 -5.12
C ARG A 93 14.55 7.36 -4.67
N SER A 94 14.43 8.36 -5.55
CA SER A 94 14.59 9.77 -5.18
C SER A 94 13.51 10.23 -4.19
N VAL A 95 12.25 9.84 -4.40
CA VAL A 95 11.16 10.15 -3.46
C VAL A 95 11.40 9.52 -2.08
N ASP A 96 11.88 8.27 -2.03
CA ASP A 96 12.24 7.60 -0.77
C ASP A 96 13.40 8.33 -0.07
N ALA A 97 14.46 8.66 -0.80
CA ALA A 97 15.62 9.37 -0.28
C ALA A 97 15.22 10.72 0.33
N GLU A 98 14.35 11.49 -0.34
CA GLU A 98 13.80 12.73 0.18
C GLU A 98 13.01 12.49 1.46
N MET A 99 12.10 11.51 1.49
CA MET A 99 11.30 11.22 2.69
C MET A 99 12.18 10.83 3.88
N ARG A 100 13.23 10.03 3.64
CA ARG A 100 14.20 9.63 4.67
C ARG A 100 14.97 10.84 5.20
N ALA A 101 15.44 11.72 4.32
CA ALA A 101 16.13 12.94 4.70
C ALA A 101 15.25 13.85 5.57
N HIS A 102 13.99 14.08 5.19
CA HIS A 102 13.03 14.86 6.00
C HIS A 102 12.73 14.23 7.36
N SER A 103 12.93 12.91 7.48
CA SER A 103 12.73 12.15 8.72
C SER A 103 14.03 11.96 9.52
N ASN A 104 15.14 12.58 9.11
CA ASN A 104 16.49 12.36 9.67
C ASN A 104 16.90 10.87 9.73
N LEU A 105 16.44 10.08 8.77
CA LEU A 105 16.82 8.68 8.63
C LEU A 105 18.03 8.55 7.70
N PRO A 106 18.98 7.65 7.99
CA PRO A 106 20.13 7.45 7.12
C PRO A 106 19.68 6.95 5.74
N PRO A 107 20.41 7.22 4.65
CA PRO A 107 20.11 6.63 3.35
C PRO A 107 20.03 5.11 3.44
N ALA A 108 19.06 4.50 2.77
CA ALA A 108 18.95 3.06 2.64
C ALA A 108 18.36 2.72 1.26
N PRO A 109 18.66 1.54 0.70
CA PRO A 109 18.03 1.12 -0.54
C PRO A 109 16.53 0.88 -0.33
N LEU A 110 15.74 1.31 -1.30
CA LEU A 110 14.34 0.92 -1.37
C LEU A 110 14.26 -0.59 -1.60
N LEU A 111 13.51 -1.29 -0.74
CA LEU A 111 13.30 -2.73 -0.89
C LEU A 111 12.42 -3.00 -2.12
N HIS A 112 12.99 -3.69 -3.10
CA HIS A 112 12.28 -4.21 -4.26
C HIS A 112 12.25 -5.74 -4.19
N VAL A 113 11.06 -6.32 -4.34
CA VAL A 113 10.88 -7.77 -4.46
C VAL A 113 10.57 -8.05 -5.93
N ALA A 114 11.59 -8.48 -6.67
CA ALA A 114 11.42 -8.86 -8.06
C ALA A 114 10.38 -9.98 -8.18
N PRO A 115 9.51 -9.96 -9.22
CA PRO A 115 8.63 -11.09 -9.48
C PRO A 115 9.47 -12.32 -9.86
N PRO A 116 8.98 -13.55 -9.59
CA PRO A 116 9.58 -14.75 -10.15
C PRO A 116 9.71 -14.67 -11.67
N GLU A 117 10.66 -15.42 -12.24
CA GLU A 117 10.85 -15.48 -13.68
C GLU A 117 9.54 -15.88 -14.40
N GLY A 118 9.19 -15.13 -15.45
CA GLY A 118 7.94 -15.32 -16.20
C GLY A 118 6.67 -14.84 -15.47
N TYR A 119 6.75 -14.39 -14.23
CA TYR A 119 5.61 -13.85 -13.49
C TYR A 119 5.50 -12.33 -13.68
N VAL A 120 4.29 -11.85 -13.96
CA VAL A 120 3.98 -10.43 -14.05
C VAL A 120 3.05 -10.07 -12.91
N TYR A 121 3.45 -9.13 -12.05
CA TYR A 121 2.58 -8.65 -10.99
C TYR A 121 1.26 -8.10 -11.57
N PRO A 122 0.11 -8.48 -11.00
CA PRO A 122 -1.17 -8.00 -11.49
C PRO A 122 -1.30 -6.49 -11.34
N MET A 123 -1.98 -5.83 -12.28
CA MET A 123 -2.22 -4.40 -12.23
C MET A 123 -2.79 -3.99 -10.87
N SER A 124 -2.37 -2.85 -10.35
CA SER A 124 -2.92 -2.31 -9.10
C SER A 124 -4.43 -1.99 -9.23
N ALA A 125 -4.92 -1.86 -10.47
CA ALA A 125 -6.31 -1.58 -10.84
C ALA A 125 -7.24 -2.80 -10.89
N THR A 126 -6.98 -3.83 -10.09
CA THR A 126 -7.70 -5.11 -10.13
C THR A 126 -8.38 -5.43 -8.80
N CYS A 127 -9.20 -6.47 -8.79
CA CYS A 127 -9.73 -7.02 -7.54
C CYS A 127 -8.59 -7.55 -6.66
N ALA A 128 -8.66 -7.31 -5.35
CA ALA A 128 -7.67 -7.81 -4.39
C ALA A 128 -7.58 -9.34 -4.28
N VAL A 129 -8.56 -10.05 -4.83
CA VAL A 129 -8.65 -11.52 -4.80
C VAL A 129 -8.33 -12.12 -6.15
N CYS A 130 -9.21 -11.94 -7.14
CA CYS A 130 -9.07 -12.64 -8.42
C CYS A 130 -8.03 -12.03 -9.37
N ASN A 131 -7.59 -10.80 -9.12
CA ASN A 131 -6.62 -10.08 -9.96
C ASN A 131 -7.00 -9.98 -11.46
N ASP A 132 -8.27 -10.17 -11.81
CA ASP A 132 -8.73 -10.15 -13.20
C ASP A 132 -8.49 -8.77 -13.86
N GLU A 133 -7.65 -8.76 -14.89
CA GLU A 133 -7.24 -7.56 -15.63
C GLU A 133 -8.21 -7.20 -16.77
N ALA A 134 -9.23 -8.03 -17.04
CA ALA A 134 -10.23 -7.74 -18.05
C ALA A 134 -10.93 -6.41 -17.77
N ASN A 135 -11.13 -5.62 -18.83
CA ASN A 135 -11.72 -4.28 -18.71
C ASN A 135 -13.09 -4.31 -18.00
N LYS A 136 -13.92 -5.30 -18.32
CA LYS A 136 -15.24 -5.52 -17.69
C LYS A 136 -15.15 -5.69 -16.17
N SER A 137 -14.13 -6.41 -15.69
CA SER A 137 -13.91 -6.63 -14.26
C SER A 137 -13.43 -5.37 -13.56
N ARG A 138 -12.43 -4.71 -14.15
CA ARG A 138 -11.82 -3.48 -13.58
C ARG A 138 -12.78 -2.29 -13.51
N LYS A 139 -13.71 -2.17 -14.46
CA LYS A 139 -14.72 -1.10 -14.47
C LYS A 139 -15.75 -1.20 -13.34
N ASN A 140 -15.95 -2.39 -12.78
CA ASN A 140 -17.01 -2.66 -11.80
C ASN A 140 -16.48 -2.94 -10.39
N LEU A 141 -15.23 -2.53 -10.09
CA LEU A 141 -14.64 -2.73 -8.77
C LEU A 141 -15.34 -1.89 -7.70
N LYS A 142 -15.88 -2.57 -6.69
CA LYS A 142 -16.53 -2.00 -5.53
C LYS A 142 -15.53 -1.75 -4.41
N GLN A 143 -15.75 -0.67 -3.68
CA GLN A 143 -14.97 -0.28 -2.52
C GLN A 143 -15.49 -0.93 -1.26
N CYS A 144 -14.58 -1.40 -0.40
CA CYS A 144 -14.95 -1.77 0.96
C CYS A 144 -15.58 -0.55 1.64
N ALA A 145 -16.88 -0.65 1.93
CA ALA A 145 -17.67 0.47 2.46
C ALA A 145 -17.17 0.99 3.81
N ARG A 146 -16.46 0.14 4.57
CA ARG A 146 -15.93 0.49 5.89
C ARG A 146 -14.65 1.31 5.82
N CYS A 147 -13.61 0.78 5.19
CA CYS A 147 -12.28 1.41 5.22
C CYS A 147 -12.05 2.35 4.04
N GLY A 148 -12.84 2.23 2.98
CA GLY A 148 -12.66 2.99 1.77
C GLY A 148 -11.37 2.66 0.99
N LEU A 149 -10.66 1.59 1.32
CA LEU A 149 -9.32 1.35 0.80
C LEU A 149 -9.27 0.23 -0.24
N THR A 150 -9.58 -1.00 0.17
CA THR A 150 -9.49 -2.20 -0.69
C THR A 150 -10.68 -2.31 -1.64
N ARG A 151 -10.47 -2.97 -2.78
CA ARG A 151 -11.46 -3.12 -3.84
C ARG A 151 -11.67 -4.57 -4.28
N TYR A 152 -12.92 -4.87 -4.64
CA TYR A 152 -13.37 -6.20 -5.05
C TYR A 152 -14.28 -6.13 -6.27
N CYS A 153 -14.24 -7.12 -7.16
CA CYS A 153 -15.18 -7.19 -8.27
C CYS A 153 -16.59 -7.63 -7.82
N SER A 154 -16.70 -8.30 -6.67
CA SER A 154 -17.96 -8.85 -6.17
C SER A 154 -17.98 -8.97 -4.63
N VAL A 155 -19.16 -9.22 -4.07
CA VAL A 155 -19.34 -9.43 -2.62
C VAL A 155 -18.69 -10.74 -2.19
N GLU A 156 -18.68 -11.74 -3.05
CA GLU A 156 -18.06 -13.05 -2.82
C GLU A 156 -16.55 -12.89 -2.64
N CYS A 157 -15.89 -12.12 -3.52
CA CYS A 157 -14.47 -11.80 -3.37
C CYS A 157 -14.20 -11.01 -2.08
N GLN A 158 -15.08 -10.08 -1.70
CA GLN A 158 -14.94 -9.35 -0.44
C GLN A 158 -15.07 -10.28 0.78
N HIS A 159 -16.04 -11.19 0.77
CA HIS A 159 -16.29 -12.14 1.85
C HIS A 159 -15.13 -13.14 2.00
N SER A 160 -14.62 -13.68 0.88
CA SER A 160 -13.50 -14.62 0.91
C SER A 160 -12.21 -13.99 1.46
N ASP A 161 -12.00 -12.70 1.19
CA ASP A 161 -10.82 -11.95 1.63
C ASP A 161 -10.93 -11.44 3.09
N TRP A 162 -12.11 -11.52 3.70
CA TRP A 162 -12.37 -10.86 4.99
C TRP A 162 -11.41 -11.27 6.09
N LYS A 163 -11.03 -12.56 6.18
CA LYS A 163 -10.09 -13.06 7.19
C LYS A 163 -8.74 -12.32 7.13
N ARG A 164 -8.25 -12.01 5.92
CA ARG A 164 -7.02 -11.24 5.68
C ARG A 164 -7.28 -9.74 5.85
N HIS A 165 -8.26 -9.20 5.12
CA HIS A 165 -8.57 -7.77 5.06
C HIS A 165 -8.97 -7.16 6.41
N LYS A 166 -9.65 -7.91 7.29
CA LYS A 166 -10.21 -7.42 8.57
C LYS A 166 -9.17 -6.67 9.41
N GLN A 167 -7.91 -7.09 9.40
CA GLN A 167 -6.85 -6.43 10.16
C GLN A 167 -6.53 -5.04 9.61
N CYS A 168 -6.32 -4.93 8.29
CA CYS A 168 -6.15 -3.64 7.61
C CYS A 168 -7.39 -2.75 7.80
N CYS A 169 -8.56 -3.31 7.50
CA CYS A 169 -9.86 -2.64 7.53
C CYS A 169 -10.14 -1.92 8.86
N LYS A 170 -9.82 -2.58 9.98
CA LYS A 170 -10.01 -2.04 11.33
C LYS A 170 -8.99 -0.95 11.68
N ALA A 171 -7.79 -1.00 11.10
CA ALA A 171 -6.73 -0.04 11.37
C ALA A 171 -6.91 1.27 10.59
N VAL A 172 -7.55 1.25 9.42
CA VAL A 172 -7.75 2.46 8.60
C VAL A 172 -8.57 3.51 9.36
N LYS A 173 -7.98 4.70 9.50
CA LYS A 173 -8.63 5.90 10.04
C LYS A 173 -8.94 6.91 8.96
N LYS A 174 -8.03 7.11 8.01
CA LYS A 174 -8.19 8.09 6.93
C LYS A 174 -7.48 7.60 5.68
N VAL A 175 -8.09 7.86 4.52
CA VAL A 175 -7.52 7.61 3.19
C VAL A 175 -7.64 8.89 2.39
N GLU A 176 -6.50 9.44 1.98
CA GLU A 176 -6.42 10.70 1.23
C GLU A 176 -5.78 10.43 -0.13
N TRP A 177 -6.48 10.85 -1.17
CA TRP A 177 -6.10 10.58 -2.55
C TRP A 177 -5.51 11.84 -3.15
N HIS A 178 -4.20 11.82 -3.43
CA HIS A 178 -3.48 12.93 -4.03
C HIS A 178 -3.33 12.68 -5.52
N TRP A 179 -3.84 13.60 -6.33
CA TRP A 179 -3.80 13.53 -7.78
C TRP A 179 -2.82 14.56 -8.32
N LYS A 180 -2.07 14.18 -9.35
CA LYS A 180 -1.36 15.14 -10.20
C LYS A 180 -2.41 15.96 -10.94
N LYS A 181 -2.37 17.28 -10.81
CA LYS A 181 -3.23 18.18 -11.57
C LYS A 181 -2.87 18.15 -13.05
#